data_AF-A0A6S7IQR1-F1
#
_entry.id   AF-A0A6S7IQR1-F1
#
_cell.length_a   1.000
_cell.length_b   1.000
_cell.length_c   1.000
_cell.angle_alpha   90.00
_cell.angle_beta   90.00
_cell.angle_gamma   90.00
#
_symmetry.space_group_name_H-M   'P 1'
#
loop_
_entity.id
_entity.type
_entity.pdbx_description
1 polymer ?
#
loop_
_entity_poly.entity_id
_entity_poly.type
_entity_poly.pdbx_seq_one_letter_code
_entity_poly.pdbx_strand_id
1 'polypeptide(L)'
;SQSSVIKFVDPETLRKERQQQLEEIEKKKKEKEEMKRRQEEEKAAKLAKAQVPPSEMFKHETDKYSAFDEQGIPTHDNTGEAISAKQIKKLKKLYQQQEKLYNTVGPGAGK
;
A
#
# COMPACT_ATOMS: atom_id res chain seq x y z
N SER A 1 16.64 63.68 -7.86
CA SER A 1 17.25 62.44 -8.37
C SER A 1 17.44 61.47 -7.21
N GLN A 2 16.64 60.41 -7.11
CA GLN A 2 16.85 59.36 -6.11
C GLN A 2 17.76 58.28 -6.72
N SER A 3 18.95 58.12 -6.16
CA SER A 3 19.91 57.08 -6.55
C SER A 3 19.49 55.75 -5.93
N SER A 4 19.02 54.80 -6.75
CA SER A 4 18.82 53.42 -6.31
C SER A 4 20.17 52.78 -6.02
N VAL A 5 20.42 52.50 -4.74
CA VAL A 5 21.57 51.71 -4.27
C VAL A 5 21.32 50.26 -4.67
N ILE A 6 21.86 49.84 -5.81
CA ILE A 6 21.91 48.44 -6.23
C ILE A 6 22.95 47.76 -5.33
N LYS A 7 22.48 46.96 -4.36
CA LYS A 7 23.35 46.15 -3.50
C LYS A 7 23.97 45.05 -4.37
N PHE A 8 25.24 45.24 -4.78
CA PHE A 8 26.04 44.19 -5.39
C PHE A 8 26.32 43.13 -4.34
N VAL A 9 25.61 42.01 -4.42
CA VAL A 9 25.95 40.79 -3.68
C VAL A 9 27.05 40.07 -4.45
N ASP A 10 28.06 39.58 -3.74
CA ASP A 10 29.24 38.93 -4.34
C ASP A 10 28.85 37.75 -5.24
N PRO A 11 29.41 37.66 -6.46
CA PRO A 11 29.06 36.63 -7.44
C PRO A 11 29.41 35.22 -6.97
N GLU A 12 30.34 35.08 -6.02
CA GLU A 12 30.70 33.80 -5.41
C GLU A 12 29.60 33.28 -4.47
N THR A 13 29.00 34.18 -3.68
CA THR A 13 27.86 33.88 -2.80
C THR A 13 26.64 33.45 -3.62
N LEU A 14 26.34 34.18 -4.71
CA LEU A 14 25.25 33.82 -5.63
C LEU A 14 25.43 32.42 -6.26
N ARG A 15 26.67 32.03 -6.61
CA ARG A 15 26.96 30.69 -7.16
C ARG A 15 26.78 29.60 -6.10
N LYS A 16 27.19 29.85 -4.86
CA LYS A 16 27.06 28.89 -3.77
C LYS A 16 25.59 28.65 -3.42
N GLU A 17 24.78 29.71 -3.34
CA GLU A 17 23.34 29.59 -3.10
C GLU A 17 22.62 28.84 -4.23
N ARG A 18 23.00 29.08 -5.49
CA ARG A 18 22.49 28.32 -6.65
C ARG A 18 22.83 26.84 -6.55
N GLN A 19 24.07 26.50 -6.18
CA GLN A 19 24.52 25.11 -6.07
C GLN A 19 23.75 24.38 -4.95
N GLN A 20 23.61 25.01 -3.79
CA GLN A 20 22.88 24.44 -2.65
C GLN A 20 21.39 24.26 -2.97
N GLN A 21 20.76 25.22 -3.67
CA GLN A 21 19.39 25.07 -4.14
C GLN A 21 19.24 23.91 -5.12
N LEU A 22 20.18 23.72 -6.05
CA LEU A 22 20.13 22.61 -7.00
C LEU A 22 20.23 21.26 -6.29
N GLU A 23 21.13 21.12 -5.32
CA GLU A 23 21.30 19.90 -4.52
C GLU A 23 20.06 19.58 -3.67
N GLU A 24 19.44 20.58 -3.04
CA GLU A 24 18.19 20.41 -2.29
C GLU A 24 17.01 20.03 -3.19
N ILE A 25 16.92 20.63 -4.38
CA ILE A 25 15.89 20.29 -5.36
C ILE A 25 16.07 18.85 -5.85
N GLU A 26 17.31 18.42 -6.09
CA GLU A 26 17.59 17.06 -6.56
C GLU A 26 17.31 16.00 -5.48
N LYS A 27 17.67 16.26 -4.22
CA LYS A 27 17.29 15.39 -3.09
C LYS A 27 15.78 15.30 -2.92
N LYS A 28 15.07 16.44 -2.92
CA LYS A 28 13.60 16.44 -2.82
C LYS A 28 12.91 15.75 -3.99
N LYS A 29 13.50 15.78 -5.19
CA LYS A 29 12.98 15.04 -6.36
C LYS A 29 13.12 13.53 -6.17
N LYS A 30 14.29 13.06 -5.73
CA LYS A 30 14.55 11.63 -5.47
C LYS A 30 13.61 11.07 -4.38
N GLU A 31 13.45 11.80 -3.26
CA GLU A 31 12.55 11.37 -2.18
C GLU A 31 11.07 11.34 -2.61
N LYS A 32 10.63 12.31 -3.43
CA LYS A 32 9.26 12.32 -3.97
C LYS A 32 9.00 11.17 -4.93
N GLU A 33 9.99 10.76 -5.71
CA GLU A 33 9.87 9.67 -6.67
C GLU A 33 9.76 8.31 -5.97
N GLU A 34 10.58 8.06 -4.95
CA GLU A 34 10.48 6.84 -4.13
C GLU A 34 9.16 6.77 -3.35
N MET A 35 8.70 7.89 -2.79
CA MET A 35 7.42 7.93 -2.08
C MET A 35 6.24 7.67 -3.03
N LYS A 36 6.28 8.18 -4.27
CA LYS A 36 5.26 7.91 -5.28
C LYS A 36 5.22 6.44 -5.69
N ARG A 37 6.37 5.81 -5.95
CA ARG A 37 6.42 4.37 -6.28
C ARG A 37 5.81 3.51 -5.18
N ARG A 38 6.19 3.74 -3.92
CA ARG A 38 5.61 2.99 -2.79
C ARG A 38 4.10 3.21 -2.65
N GLN A 39 3.63 4.45 -2.84
CA GLN A 39 2.20 4.75 -2.76
C GLN A 39 1.38 4.13 -3.90
N GLU A 40 1.94 4.04 -5.10
CA GLU A 40 1.29 3.40 -6.25
C GLU A 40 1.23 1.89 -6.09
N GLU A 41 2.29 1.26 -5.60
CA GLU A 41 2.31 -0.17 -5.24
C GLU A 41 1.31 -0.48 -4.13
N GLU A 42 1.22 0.37 -3.10
CA GLU A 42 0.27 0.18 -2.01
C GLU A 42 -1.17 0.41 -2.46
N LYS A 43 -1.43 1.35 -3.38
CA LYS A 43 -2.75 1.59 -3.96
C LYS A 43 -3.17 0.47 -4.90
N ALA A 44 -2.27 -0.02 -5.75
CA ALA A 44 -2.52 -1.17 -6.61
C ALA A 44 -2.74 -2.44 -5.77
N ALA A 45 -1.96 -2.64 -4.71
CA ALA A 45 -2.16 -3.74 -3.78
C ALA A 45 -3.48 -3.62 -3.00
N LYS A 46 -3.90 -2.39 -2.63
CA LYS A 46 -5.22 -2.16 -1.98
C LYS A 46 -6.38 -2.39 -2.95
N LEU A 47 -6.26 -1.96 -4.20
CA LEU A 47 -7.25 -2.20 -5.26
C LEU A 47 -7.32 -3.68 -5.66
N ALA A 48 -6.17 -4.37 -5.71
CA ALA A 48 -6.13 -5.81 -5.88
C ALA A 48 -6.82 -6.49 -4.69
N LYS A 49 -6.46 -6.15 -3.44
CA LYS A 49 -7.07 -6.72 -2.22
C LYS A 49 -8.58 -6.49 -2.12
N ALA A 50 -9.10 -5.37 -2.62
CA ALA A 50 -10.54 -5.12 -2.67
C ALA A 50 -11.26 -5.92 -3.77
N GLN A 51 -10.53 -6.35 -4.81
CA GLN A 51 -11.00 -7.24 -5.87
C GLN A 51 -10.67 -8.72 -5.62
N VAL A 52 -9.93 -9.05 -4.56
CA VAL A 52 -9.65 -10.46 -4.23
C VAL A 52 -10.96 -11.06 -3.71
N PRO A 53 -11.46 -12.15 -4.35
CA PRO A 53 -12.64 -12.83 -3.87
C PRO A 53 -12.38 -13.38 -2.46
N PRO A 54 -13.40 -13.40 -1.59
CA PRO A 54 -13.25 -13.85 -0.21
C PRO A 54 -12.70 -15.30 -0.12
N SER A 55 -12.91 -16.12 -1.14
CA SER A 55 -12.39 -17.50 -1.26
C SER A 55 -10.90 -17.59 -1.60
N GLU A 56 -10.29 -16.53 -2.13
CA GLU A 56 -8.84 -16.46 -2.36
C GLU A 56 -8.11 -15.67 -1.28
N MET A 57 -8.82 -14.85 -0.51
CA MET A 57 -8.26 -14.01 0.57
C MET A 57 -7.33 -14.81 1.50
N PHE A 58 -7.78 -15.96 1.98
CA PHE A 58 -6.97 -16.80 2.87
C PHE A 58 -5.98 -17.69 2.12
N LYS A 59 -6.24 -18.03 0.85
CA LYS A 59 -5.34 -18.83 0.02
C LYS A 59 -4.04 -18.09 -0.29
N HIS A 60 -4.06 -16.76 -0.29
CA HIS A 60 -2.84 -15.94 -0.39
C HIS A 60 -2.02 -15.90 0.90
N GLU A 61 -2.59 -16.31 2.04
CA GLU A 61 -1.88 -16.40 3.32
C GLU A 61 -1.28 -17.81 3.49
N THR A 62 -0.56 -18.29 2.47
CA THR A 62 0.11 -19.60 2.48
C THR A 62 1.14 -19.74 3.59
N ASP A 63 1.68 -18.63 4.10
CA ASP A 63 2.61 -18.62 5.25
C ASP A 63 1.92 -18.99 6.58
N LYS A 64 0.59 -18.89 6.63
CA LYS A 64 -0.23 -19.07 7.85
C LYS A 64 -1.11 -20.29 7.82
N TYR A 65 -1.47 -20.78 6.63
CA TYR A 65 -2.44 -21.83 6.44
C TYR A 65 -1.96 -22.81 5.38
N SER A 66 -2.05 -24.11 5.68
CA SER A 66 -1.61 -25.17 4.76
C SER A 66 -2.77 -25.82 3.98
N ALA A 67 -3.99 -25.78 4.54
CA ALA A 67 -5.16 -26.39 3.92
C ALA A 67 -6.41 -25.52 4.08
N PHE A 68 -7.29 -25.61 3.08
CA PHE A 68 -8.49 -24.78 2.96
C PHE A 68 -9.69 -25.66 2.58
N ASP A 69 -10.89 -25.25 2.95
CA ASP A 69 -12.14 -25.90 2.54
C ASP A 69 -12.61 -25.44 1.14
N GLU A 70 -13.74 -25.96 0.68
CA GLU A 70 -14.34 -25.62 -0.63
C GLU A 70 -14.70 -24.13 -0.75
N GLN A 71 -14.95 -23.46 0.38
CA GLN A 71 -15.24 -22.02 0.43
C GLN A 71 -13.96 -21.18 0.48
N GLY A 72 -12.79 -21.80 0.63
CA GLY A 72 -11.50 -21.13 0.75
C GLY A 72 -11.15 -20.70 2.18
N ILE A 73 -11.83 -21.24 3.19
CA ILE A 73 -11.57 -20.96 4.60
C ILE A 73 -10.51 -21.92 5.13
N PRO A 74 -9.49 -21.45 5.88
CA PRO A 74 -8.46 -22.32 6.43
C PRO A 74 -9.02 -23.41 7.34
N THR A 75 -8.61 -24.65 7.07
CA THR A 75 -8.90 -25.83 7.91
C THR A 75 -7.69 -26.21 8.76
N HIS A 76 -6.49 -26.04 8.21
CA HIS A 76 -5.24 -26.33 8.89
C HIS A 76 -4.33 -25.09 8.88
N ASP A 77 -3.56 -24.93 9.95
CA ASP A 77 -2.55 -23.88 10.06
C ASP A 77 -1.31 -24.19 9.20
N ASN A 78 -0.26 -23.39 9.31
CA ASN A 78 0.97 -23.57 8.52
C ASN A 78 1.77 -24.83 8.88
N THR A 79 1.55 -25.42 10.05
CA THR A 79 2.20 -26.68 10.45
C THR A 79 1.41 -27.90 10.01
N GLY A 80 0.19 -27.71 9.50
CA GLY A 80 -0.71 -28.79 9.11
C GLY A 80 -1.57 -29.30 10.27
N GLU A 81 -1.65 -28.55 11.38
CA GLU A 81 -2.54 -28.87 12.49
C GLU A 81 -3.94 -28.29 12.26
N ALA A 82 -4.96 -29.04 12.69
CA ALA A 82 -6.34 -28.62 12.53
C ALA A 82 -6.63 -27.37 13.37
N ILE A 83 -7.15 -26.33 12.72
CA ILE A 83 -7.49 -25.08 13.38
C ILE A 83 -8.64 -25.31 14.36
N SER A 84 -8.56 -24.72 15.56
CA SER A 84 -9.62 -24.86 16.57
C SER A 84 -10.97 -24.33 16.06
N ALA A 85 -12.08 -24.95 16.47
CA ALA A 85 -13.43 -24.53 16.05
C ALA A 85 -13.74 -23.05 16.36
N LYS A 86 -13.13 -22.50 17.43
CA LYS A 86 -13.25 -21.07 17.77
C LYS A 86 -12.56 -20.17 16.75
N GLN A 87 -11.36 -20.56 16.30
CA GLN A 87 -10.63 -19.84 15.25
C GLN A 87 -11.33 -19.97 13.90
N ILE A 88 -11.83 -21.16 13.54
CA ILE A 88 -12.63 -21.36 12.31
C ILE A 88 -13.85 -20.42 12.30
N LYS A 89 -14.59 -20.31 13.42
CA LYS A 89 -15.71 -19.35 13.53
C LYS A 89 -15.28 -17.90 13.30
N LYS A 90 -14.09 -17.51 13.78
CA LYS A 90 -13.53 -16.17 13.55
C LYS A 90 -13.18 -15.95 12.08
N LEU A 91 -12.55 -16.94 11.44
CA LEU A 91 -12.20 -16.91 10.01
C LEU A 91 -13.46 -16.84 9.13
N LYS A 92 -14.49 -17.62 9.45
CA LYS A 92 -15.82 -17.54 8.81
C LYS A 92 -16.44 -16.16 8.91
N LYS A 93 -16.35 -15.50 10.06
CA LYS A 93 -16.87 -14.14 10.23
C LYS A 93 -16.11 -13.12 9.38
N LEU A 94 -14.77 -13.24 9.31
CA LEU A 94 -13.94 -12.41 8.45
C LEU A 94 -14.26 -12.63 6.97
N TYR A 95 -14.41 -13.90 6.56
CA TYR A 95 -14.85 -14.27 5.21
C TYR A 95 -16.17 -13.58 4.84
N GLN A 96 -17.20 -13.70 5.68
CA GLN A 96 -18.52 -13.10 5.42
C GLN A 96 -18.46 -11.57 5.35
N GLN A 97 -17.62 -10.94 6.15
CA GLN A 97 -17.43 -9.48 6.09
C GLN A 97 -16.77 -9.06 4.78
N GLN A 98 -15.74 -9.80 4.33
CA GLN A 98 -15.08 -9.57 3.05
C GLN A 98 -16.03 -9.87 1.88
N GLU A 99 -16.80 -10.95 1.94
CA GLU A 99 -17.80 -11.31 0.94
C GLU A 99 -18.85 -10.22 0.78
N LYS A 100 -19.36 -9.68 1.89
CA LYS A 100 -20.29 -8.55 1.86
C LYS A 100 -19.67 -7.30 1.24
N LEU A 101 -18.42 -6.98 1.57
CA LEU A 101 -17.68 -5.86 0.96
C LEU A 101 -17.46 -6.08 -0.54
N TYR A 102 -17.05 -7.28 -0.94
CA TYR A 102 -16.81 -7.65 -2.33
C TYR A 102 -18.10 -7.62 -3.16
N ASN A 103 -19.22 -8.06 -2.58
CA ASN A 103 -20.53 -8.03 -3.23
C ASN A 103 -21.17 -6.64 -3.25
N THR A 104 -20.74 -5.70 -2.40
CA THR A 104 -21.32 -4.34 -2.37
C THR A 104 -20.47 -3.30 -3.10
N VAL A 105 -19.16 -3.45 -3.07
CA VAL A 105 -18.18 -2.47 -3.59
C VAL A 105 -17.25 -3.08 -4.65
N GLY A 106 -17.02 -4.39 -4.63
CA GLY A 106 -16.17 -5.10 -5.58
C GLY A 106 -16.90 -5.48 -6.88
N PRO A 107 -16.22 -6.16 -7.82
CA PRO A 107 -16.80 -6.57 -9.11
C PRO A 107 -17.91 -7.63 -9.00
N GLY A 108 -18.21 -8.13 -7.80
CA GLY A 108 -19.40 -8.95 -7.50
C GLY A 108 -20.68 -8.12 -7.32
N ALA A 109 -20.57 -6.80 -7.19
CA ALA A 109 -21.73 -5.91 -7.08
C ALA A 109 -22.50 -5.86 -8.40
N GLY A 110 -23.59 -6.61 -8.47
CA GLY A 110 -24.50 -6.64 -9.62
C GLY A 110 -24.56 -7.96 -10.39
N LYS A 111 -23.98 -9.05 -9.87
CA LYS A 111 -24.32 -10.42 -10.33
C LYS A 111 -25.54 -10.95 -9.59
#